data_AF-A0AA41R0F9-F1
#
_entry.id   AF-A0AA41R0F9-F1
#
_cell.length_a   1.000
_cell.length_b   1.000
_cell.length_c   1.000
_cell.angle_alpha   90.00
_cell.angle_beta   90.00
_cell.angle_gamma   90.00
#
_symmetry.space_group_name_H-M   'P 1'
#
loop_
_entity.id
_entity.type
_entity.pdbx_description
1 polymer ?
#
loop_
_entity_poly.entity_id
_entity_poly.type
_entity_poly.pdbx_seq_one_letter_code
_entity_poly.pdbx_strand_id
1 'polypeptide(L)'
;MSSHKERVTFTLMAPDAREVYLAGSFNDWTPENDKMKQNRSGLWRRDKKLLPGTYEYKFVVDGDWVIDPDCPTSVPNPHGTANSCIEVVSGSTTENKQAAYVSKIKEKLDKWQREIDKLEAKAENAKDASKVKYQKQIAALREKAGEFEQKLEALHRSGGKAWEDLKDGIESAWKSLSDSIKSAKSKLK
;
A
#
# COMPACT_ATOMS: atom_id res chain seq x y z
N MET A 1 4.15 -4.97 30.11
CA MET A 1 4.34 -5.33 28.68
C MET A 1 3.29 -6.37 28.33
N SER A 2 2.56 -6.21 27.21
CA SER A 2 1.51 -7.16 26.81
C SER A 2 2.13 -8.52 26.46
N SER A 3 1.57 -9.61 26.99
CA SER A 3 2.00 -11.00 26.74
C SER A 3 1.28 -11.66 25.56
N HIS A 4 0.47 -10.90 24.82
CA HIS A 4 -0.35 -11.43 23.73
C HIS A 4 0.38 -11.35 22.40
N LYS A 5 0.22 -12.39 21.58
CA LYS A 5 0.79 -12.43 20.22
C LYS A 5 -0.11 -11.68 19.24
N GLU A 6 0.50 -10.82 18.44
CA GLU A 6 -0.11 -10.08 17.34
C GLU A 6 -0.08 -10.89 16.05
N ARG A 7 -1.12 -10.76 15.22
CA ARG A 7 -1.12 -11.35 13.88
C ARG A 7 -0.33 -10.47 12.92
N VAL A 8 0.73 -11.03 12.35
CA VAL A 8 1.55 -10.39 11.32
C VAL A 8 1.37 -11.17 10.02
N THR A 9 0.99 -10.45 8.96
CA THR A 9 0.86 -11.02 7.61
C THR A 9 2.07 -10.59 6.79
N PHE A 10 2.80 -11.56 6.27
CA PHE A 10 3.90 -11.39 5.33
C PHE A 10 3.39 -11.63 3.92
N THR A 11 3.79 -10.76 2.99
CA THR A 11 3.36 -10.84 1.59
C THR A 11 4.52 -10.60 0.65
N LEU A 12 4.52 -11.27 -0.50
CA LEU A 12 5.49 -11.05 -1.57
C LEU A 12 4.80 -11.16 -2.93
N MET A 13 5.02 -10.20 -3.82
CA MET A 13 4.58 -10.28 -5.21
C MET A 13 5.64 -11.05 -6.02
N ALA A 14 5.32 -12.28 -6.42
CA ALA A 14 6.20 -13.13 -7.23
C ALA A 14 5.35 -14.06 -8.10
N PRO A 15 4.75 -13.55 -9.19
CA PRO A 15 3.78 -14.31 -9.99
C PRO A 15 4.38 -15.55 -10.64
N ASP A 16 5.66 -15.48 -11.02
CA ASP A 16 6.35 -16.56 -11.75
C ASP A 16 7.04 -17.57 -10.83
N ALA A 17 7.03 -17.35 -9.51
CA ALA A 17 7.65 -18.27 -8.56
C ALA A 17 6.88 -19.58 -8.45
N ARG A 18 7.58 -20.71 -8.29
CA ARG A 18 6.91 -22.01 -8.08
C ARG A 18 6.63 -22.27 -6.60
N GLU A 19 7.53 -21.81 -5.74
CA GLU A 19 7.35 -21.87 -4.30
C GLU A 19 8.03 -20.71 -3.59
N VAL A 20 7.38 -20.24 -2.54
CA VAL A 20 7.92 -19.21 -1.65
C VAL A 20 7.78 -19.68 -0.22
N TYR A 21 8.84 -19.50 0.56
CA TYR A 21 8.89 -19.78 1.99
C TYR A 21 9.25 -18.50 2.75
N LEU A 22 8.82 -18.43 4.01
CA LEU A 22 9.19 -17.37 4.94
C LEU A 22 10.23 -17.91 5.93
N ALA A 23 11.35 -17.23 6.08
CA ALA A 23 12.38 -17.56 7.05
C ALA A 23 12.78 -16.32 7.85
N GLY A 24 12.91 -16.45 9.17
CA GLY A 24 13.27 -15.34 10.03
C GLY A 24 13.55 -15.76 11.46
N SER A 25 13.82 -14.78 12.32
CA SER A 25 14.17 -15.04 13.72
C SER A 25 13.06 -15.75 14.52
N PHE A 26 11.81 -15.69 14.07
CA PHE A 26 10.66 -16.34 14.70
C PHE A 26 10.45 -17.81 14.33
N ASN A 27 11.24 -18.34 13.38
CA ASN A 27 11.23 -19.76 13.01
C ASN A 27 12.66 -20.31 12.85
N ASP A 28 13.61 -19.73 13.58
CA ASP A 28 15.02 -20.12 13.58
C ASP A 28 15.61 -20.19 12.17
N TRP A 29 15.18 -19.29 11.28
CA TRP A 29 15.59 -19.23 9.88
C TRP A 29 15.37 -20.55 9.12
N THR A 30 14.36 -21.34 9.49
CA THR A 30 14.02 -22.64 8.87
C THR A 30 12.84 -22.48 7.89
N PRO A 31 13.09 -22.35 6.56
CA PRO A 31 12.03 -22.01 5.59
C PRO A 31 10.93 -23.07 5.51
N GLU A 32 11.26 -24.35 5.69
CA GLU A 32 10.36 -25.50 5.55
C GLU A 32 9.16 -25.41 6.50
N ASN A 33 9.31 -24.72 7.63
CA ASN A 33 8.26 -24.53 8.62
C ASN A 33 7.17 -23.55 8.16
N ASP A 34 7.45 -22.71 7.17
CA ASP A 34 6.57 -21.59 6.78
C ASP A 34 6.46 -21.41 5.26
N LYS A 35 6.04 -22.47 4.55
CA LYS A 35 5.60 -22.37 3.15
C LYS A 35 4.45 -21.36 3.00
N MET A 36 4.59 -20.44 2.05
CA MET A 36 3.61 -19.40 1.74
C MET A 36 2.55 -19.92 0.75
N LYS A 37 1.41 -19.24 0.69
CA LYS A 37 0.32 -19.55 -0.25
C LYS A 37 0.18 -18.44 -1.28
N GLN A 38 0.17 -18.78 -2.57
CA GLN A 38 -0.07 -17.84 -3.66
C GLN A 38 -1.57 -17.68 -3.92
N ASN A 39 -2.01 -16.48 -4.28
CA ASN A 39 -3.34 -16.21 -4.82
C ASN A 39 -3.31 -16.13 -6.37
N ARG A 40 -4.46 -15.89 -7.00
CA ARG A 40 -4.57 -15.79 -8.47
C ARG A 40 -3.80 -14.62 -9.10
N SER A 41 -3.44 -13.59 -8.32
CA SER A 41 -2.70 -12.42 -8.83
C SER A 41 -1.19 -12.57 -8.68
N GLY A 42 -0.69 -13.72 -8.19
CA GLY A 42 0.73 -13.93 -7.96
C GLY A 42 1.25 -13.42 -6.62
N LEU A 43 0.37 -13.00 -5.72
CA LEU A 43 0.72 -12.56 -4.37
C LEU A 43 0.82 -13.76 -3.43
N TRP A 44 1.99 -13.95 -2.85
CA TRP A 44 2.25 -14.94 -1.81
C TRP A 44 1.93 -14.36 -0.44
N ARG A 45 1.34 -15.17 0.45
CA ARG A 45 0.96 -14.77 1.80
C ARG A 45 1.29 -15.83 2.86
N ARG A 46 1.74 -15.38 4.04
CA ARG A 46 1.87 -16.18 5.27
C ARG A 46 1.53 -15.34 6.51
N ASP A 47 0.72 -15.90 7.40
CA ASP A 47 0.38 -15.27 8.67
C ASP A 47 1.21 -15.90 9.82
N LYS A 48 1.79 -15.07 10.70
CA LYS A 48 2.44 -15.49 11.94
C LYS A 48 1.81 -14.79 13.15
N LYS A 49 1.81 -15.48 14.30
CA LYS A 49 1.47 -14.87 15.59
C LYS A 49 2.77 -14.59 16.34
N LEU A 50 3.14 -13.31 16.44
CA LEU A 50 4.41 -12.86 17.01
C LEU A 50 4.16 -12.01 18.26
N LEU A 51 5.03 -12.11 19.26
CA LEU A 51 4.97 -11.18 20.38
C LEU A 51 5.42 -9.79 19.91
N PRO A 52 5.13 -8.72 20.66
CA PRO A 52 5.78 -7.45 20.44
C PRO A 52 7.30 -7.59 20.52
N GLY A 53 8.01 -7.00 19.56
CA GLY A 53 9.45 -7.12 19.39
C GLY A 53 9.91 -6.85 17.97
N THR A 54 11.21 -6.87 17.77
CA THR A 54 11.83 -6.71 16.45
C THR A 54 12.13 -8.07 15.84
N TYR A 55 11.78 -8.25 14.58
CA TYR A 55 11.98 -9.51 13.85
C TYR A 55 12.66 -9.27 12.52
N GLU A 56 13.69 -10.07 12.27
CA GLU A 56 14.39 -10.14 10.99
C GLU A 56 13.85 -11.31 10.17
N TYR A 57 13.74 -11.12 8.86
CA TYR A 57 13.27 -12.15 7.94
C TYR A 57 13.76 -11.94 6.50
N LYS A 58 13.58 -12.99 5.71
CA LYS A 58 13.68 -13.03 4.25
C LYS A 58 12.64 -13.99 3.68
N PHE A 59 12.43 -13.87 2.38
CA PHE A 59 11.73 -14.89 1.60
C PHE A 59 12.75 -15.83 0.95
N VAL A 60 12.37 -17.09 0.78
CA VAL A 60 13.09 -18.04 -0.07
C VAL A 60 12.21 -18.34 -1.28
N VAL A 61 12.59 -17.83 -2.45
CA VAL A 61 11.84 -17.92 -3.71
C VAL A 61 12.57 -18.89 -4.62
N ASP A 62 11.97 -20.05 -4.89
CA ASP A 62 12.61 -21.10 -5.73
C ASP A 62 14.04 -21.49 -5.29
N GLY A 63 14.36 -21.33 -4.00
CA GLY A 63 15.67 -21.60 -3.41
C GLY A 63 16.53 -20.35 -3.16
N ASP A 64 16.17 -19.20 -3.76
CA ASP A 64 16.91 -17.96 -3.63
C ASP A 64 16.43 -17.10 -2.46
N TRP A 65 17.38 -16.56 -1.69
CA TRP A 65 17.10 -15.70 -0.54
C TRP A 65 16.85 -14.26 -0.97
N VAL A 66 15.59 -13.83 -0.92
CA VAL A 66 15.10 -12.54 -1.39
C VAL A 66 14.66 -11.68 -0.20
N ILE A 67 15.11 -10.42 -0.16
CA ILE A 67 14.61 -9.43 0.81
C ILE A 67 13.19 -9.00 0.44
N ASP A 68 12.39 -8.61 1.41
CA ASP A 68 11.09 -8.00 1.16
C ASP A 68 11.29 -6.61 0.51
N PRO A 69 10.87 -6.42 -0.77
CA PRO A 69 11.05 -5.15 -1.47
C PRO A 69 10.14 -4.04 -0.92
N ASP A 70 9.07 -4.38 -0.20
CA ASP A 70 8.12 -3.44 0.37
C ASP A 70 8.45 -3.09 1.83
N CYS A 71 9.44 -3.77 2.43
CA CYS A 71 9.89 -3.49 3.78
C CYS A 71 10.81 -2.26 3.81
N PRO A 72 10.44 -1.18 4.52
CA PRO A 72 11.22 0.06 4.53
C PRO A 72 12.53 -0.06 5.31
N THR A 73 12.68 -1.11 6.12
CA THR A 73 13.81 -1.28 7.02
C THR A 73 14.54 -2.57 6.68
N SER A 74 15.86 -2.45 6.47
CA SER A 74 16.75 -3.59 6.33
C SER A 74 17.93 -3.47 7.28
N VAL A 75 18.48 -4.60 7.69
CA VAL A 75 19.62 -4.69 8.62
C VAL A 75 20.72 -5.56 7.99
N PRO A 76 22.00 -5.19 8.08
CA PRO A 76 23.11 -6.03 7.62
C PRO A 76 23.12 -7.39 8.32
N ASN A 77 23.52 -8.45 7.62
CA ASN A 77 23.63 -9.80 8.20
C ASN A 77 25.06 -10.38 8.06
N PRO A 78 25.37 -11.47 8.79
CA PRO A 78 26.71 -12.09 8.77
C PRO A 78 27.15 -12.65 7.40
N HIS A 79 26.22 -12.78 6.44
CA HIS A 79 26.50 -13.31 5.10
C HIS A 79 26.88 -12.21 4.10
N GLY A 80 27.14 -10.97 4.56
CA GLY A 80 27.47 -9.85 3.69
C GLY A 80 26.28 -9.37 2.84
N THR A 81 25.05 -9.75 3.22
CA THR A 81 23.81 -9.24 2.62
C THR A 81 23.02 -8.48 3.69
N ALA A 82 21.73 -8.23 3.47
CA ALA A 82 20.84 -7.64 4.46
C ALA A 82 19.58 -8.49 4.66
N ASN A 83 18.95 -8.40 5.83
CA ASN A 83 17.63 -8.95 6.15
C ASN A 83 16.58 -7.84 6.17
N SER A 84 15.33 -8.17 5.85
CA SER A 84 14.20 -7.27 6.12
C SER A 84 13.88 -7.27 7.61
N CYS A 85 13.54 -6.13 8.18
CA CYS A 85 13.33 -5.97 9.62
C CYS A 85 11.99 -5.30 9.89
N ILE A 86 11.17 -5.93 10.73
CA ILE A 86 9.88 -5.37 11.17
C ILE A 86 9.84 -5.23 12.68
N GLU A 87 9.16 -4.18 13.14
CA GLU A 87 8.80 -4.01 14.53
C GLU A 87 7.33 -4.38 14.74
N VAL A 88 7.08 -5.29 15.67
CA VAL A 88 5.75 -5.65 16.14
C VAL A 88 5.55 -4.92 17.46
N VAL A 89 4.58 -4.00 17.52
CA VAL A 89 4.25 -3.27 18.76
C VAL A 89 3.00 -3.86 19.40
N SER A 90 2.92 -3.85 20.73
CA SER A 90 1.72 -4.32 21.43
C SER A 90 0.53 -3.44 21.07
N GLY A 91 -0.57 -4.02 20.62
CA GLY A 91 -1.66 -3.23 20.05
C GLY A 91 -1.38 -2.76 18.63
N SER A 92 -0.52 -3.44 17.88
CA SER A 92 -0.53 -3.38 16.41
C SER A 92 -1.80 -4.07 15.87
N THR A 93 -2.96 -3.58 16.30
CA THR A 93 -4.24 -3.91 15.71
C THR A 93 -4.22 -3.49 14.23
N THR A 94 -5.11 -4.09 13.46
CA THR A 94 -5.44 -3.66 12.10
C THR A 94 -5.49 -2.13 12.02
N GLU A 95 -6.04 -1.45 13.02
CA GLU A 95 -6.09 0.03 13.19
C GLU A 95 -4.77 0.78 12.92
N ASN A 96 -3.61 0.30 13.37
CA ASN A 96 -2.33 0.99 13.11
C ASN A 96 -1.86 0.83 11.65
N LYS A 97 -2.11 -0.32 11.03
CA LYS A 97 -1.85 -0.54 9.59
C LYS A 97 -2.86 0.20 8.73
N GLN A 98 -4.10 0.33 9.22
CA GLN A 98 -5.17 1.10 8.61
C GLN A 98 -4.84 2.59 8.57
N ALA A 99 -4.42 3.15 9.72
CA ALA A 99 -3.99 4.52 9.83
C ALA A 99 -2.79 4.81 8.91
N ALA A 100 -1.80 3.92 8.86
CA ALA A 100 -0.65 4.06 7.95
C ALA A 100 -1.06 4.00 6.46
N TYR A 101 -2.00 3.12 6.09
CA TYR A 101 -2.51 3.03 4.72
C TYR A 101 -3.31 4.29 4.33
N VAL A 102 -4.23 4.74 5.19
CA VAL A 102 -5.00 5.97 4.99
C VAL A 102 -4.08 7.19 4.90
N SER A 103 -3.06 7.28 5.77
CA SER A 103 -2.08 8.36 5.76
C SER A 103 -1.32 8.44 4.43
N LYS A 104 -0.80 7.31 3.93
CA LYS A 104 -0.14 7.25 2.60
C LYS A 104 -1.06 7.68 1.45
N ILE A 105 -2.35 7.40 1.54
CA ILE A 105 -3.31 7.83 0.53
C ILE A 105 -3.60 9.33 0.64
N LYS A 106 -3.78 9.86 1.86
CA LYS A 106 -3.97 11.29 2.11
C LYS A 106 -2.80 12.12 1.58
N GLU A 107 -1.56 11.67 1.76
CA GLU A 107 -0.37 12.32 1.18
C GLU A 107 -0.41 12.35 -0.36
N LYS A 108 -0.83 11.25 -1.00
CA LYS A 108 -0.98 11.20 -2.46
C LYS A 108 -2.10 12.11 -2.95
N LEU A 109 -3.18 12.25 -2.17
CA LEU A 109 -4.29 13.14 -2.45
C LEU A 109 -3.87 14.61 -2.36
N ASP A 110 -3.12 14.99 -1.33
CA ASP A 110 -2.55 16.34 -1.19
C ASP A 110 -1.66 16.71 -2.38
N LYS A 111 -0.86 15.75 -2.85
CA LYS A 111 -0.04 15.94 -4.05
C LYS A 111 -0.89 16.19 -5.30
N TRP A 112 -2.06 15.57 -5.38
CA TRP A 112 -2.99 15.74 -6.51
C TRP A 112 -3.78 17.03 -6.44
N GLN A 113 -4.17 17.47 -5.24
CA GLN A 113 -4.80 18.77 -5.06
C GLN A 113 -3.90 19.88 -5.60
N ARG A 114 -2.59 19.82 -5.30
CA ARG A 114 -1.59 20.76 -5.85
C ARG A 114 -1.46 20.70 -7.36
N GLU A 115 -1.59 19.53 -7.99
CA GLU A 115 -1.57 19.43 -9.46
C GLU A 115 -2.86 20.00 -10.07
N ILE A 116 -4.02 19.81 -9.44
CA ILE A 116 -5.29 20.42 -9.85
C ILE A 116 -5.20 21.95 -9.77
N ASP A 117 -4.66 22.49 -8.67
CA ASP A 117 -4.49 23.95 -8.51
C ASP A 117 -3.57 24.53 -9.60
N LYS A 118 -2.50 23.80 -9.98
CA LYS A 118 -1.67 24.19 -11.13
C LYS A 118 -2.42 24.16 -12.45
N LEU A 119 -3.35 23.23 -12.64
CA LEU A 119 -4.19 23.18 -13.84
C LEU A 119 -5.20 24.32 -13.87
N GLU A 120 -5.75 24.70 -12.72
CA GLU A 120 -6.65 25.84 -12.59
C GLU A 120 -5.95 27.15 -12.91
N ALA A 121 -4.77 27.39 -12.35
CA ALA A 121 -3.95 28.55 -12.69
C ALA A 121 -3.60 28.61 -14.20
N LYS A 122 -3.36 27.46 -14.84
CA LYS A 122 -3.16 27.40 -16.29
C LYS A 122 -4.45 27.68 -17.08
N ALA A 123 -5.59 27.20 -16.60
CA ALA A 123 -6.88 27.41 -17.22
C ALA A 123 -7.31 28.89 -17.16
N GLU A 124 -7.00 29.60 -16.07
CA GLU A 124 -7.28 31.04 -15.94
C GLU A 124 -6.56 31.88 -17.00
N ASN A 125 -5.36 31.44 -17.40
CA ASN A 125 -4.53 32.09 -18.41
C ASN A 125 -4.80 31.62 -19.85
N ALA A 126 -5.78 30.72 -20.07
CA ALA A 126 -6.15 30.22 -21.38
C ALA A 126 -7.23 31.08 -22.07
N LYS A 127 -7.31 31.02 -23.41
CA LYS A 127 -8.37 31.69 -24.21
C LYS A 127 -9.77 31.15 -23.85
N ASP A 128 -10.80 31.99 -23.91
CA ASP A 128 -12.14 31.76 -23.33
C ASP A 128 -12.77 30.38 -23.63
N ALA A 129 -12.75 29.92 -24.88
CA ALA A 129 -13.33 28.62 -25.24
C ALA A 129 -12.57 27.42 -24.62
N SER A 130 -11.25 27.55 -24.45
CA SER A 130 -10.42 26.54 -23.79
C SER A 130 -10.56 26.62 -22.27
N LYS A 131 -10.71 27.84 -21.72
CA LYS A 131 -10.95 28.09 -20.29
C LYS A 131 -12.20 27.38 -19.78
N VAL A 132 -13.34 27.51 -20.47
CA VAL A 132 -14.59 26.82 -20.08
C VAL A 132 -14.44 25.29 -20.11
N LYS A 133 -13.74 24.75 -21.11
CA LYS A 133 -13.45 23.30 -21.22
C LYS A 133 -12.58 22.81 -20.07
N TYR A 134 -11.56 23.57 -19.69
CA TYR A 134 -10.67 23.22 -18.58
C TYR A 134 -11.34 23.36 -17.22
N GLN A 135 -12.12 24.41 -17.00
CA GLN A 135 -12.92 24.58 -15.79
C GLN A 135 -13.89 23.40 -15.58
N LYS A 136 -14.56 22.94 -16.63
CA LYS A 136 -15.45 21.76 -16.56
C LYS A 136 -14.68 20.48 -16.19
N GLN A 137 -13.49 20.27 -16.75
CA GLN A 137 -12.66 19.10 -16.40
C GLN A 137 -12.13 19.18 -14.96
N ILE A 138 -11.69 20.36 -14.52
CA ILE A 138 -11.21 20.60 -13.16
C ILE A 138 -12.32 20.39 -12.12
N ALA A 139 -13.54 20.87 -12.40
CA ALA A 139 -14.70 20.63 -11.54
C ALA A 139 -15.00 19.13 -11.40
N ALA A 140 -14.99 18.37 -12.50
CA ALA A 140 -15.18 16.93 -12.46
C ALA A 140 -14.07 16.18 -11.71
N LEU A 141 -12.83 16.69 -11.74
CA LEU A 141 -11.72 16.12 -10.97
C LEU A 141 -11.88 16.39 -9.46
N ARG A 142 -12.33 17.58 -9.08
CA ARG A 142 -12.62 17.94 -7.68
C ARG A 142 -13.76 17.10 -7.11
N GLU A 143 -14.82 16.89 -7.88
CA GLU A 143 -15.94 16.02 -7.49
C GLU A 143 -15.48 14.59 -7.19
N LYS A 144 -14.71 13.98 -8.12
CA LYS A 144 -14.17 12.63 -7.91
C LYS A 144 -13.17 12.56 -6.75
N ALA A 145 -12.43 13.63 -6.46
CA ALA A 145 -11.55 13.71 -5.29
C ALA A 145 -12.36 13.74 -3.98
N GLY A 146 -13.44 14.52 -3.92
CA GLY A 146 -14.34 14.56 -2.76
C GLY A 146 -15.03 13.22 -2.50
N GLU A 147 -15.46 12.51 -3.54
CA GLU A 147 -16.00 11.14 -3.41
C GLU A 147 -14.96 10.16 -2.84
N PHE A 148 -13.70 10.32 -3.24
CA PHE A 148 -12.58 9.50 -2.77
C PHE A 148 -12.26 9.77 -1.29
N GLU A 149 -12.27 11.04 -0.86
CA GLU A 149 -12.13 11.43 0.55
C GLU A 149 -13.23 10.83 1.41
N GLN A 150 -14.50 10.89 0.97
CA GLN A 150 -15.61 10.30 1.70
C GLN A 150 -15.44 8.78 1.88
N LYS A 151 -14.95 8.09 0.85
CA LYS A 151 -14.62 6.65 0.93
C LYS A 151 -13.44 6.38 1.88
N LEU A 152 -12.42 7.23 1.90
CA LEU A 152 -11.30 7.10 2.85
C LEU A 152 -11.73 7.33 4.30
N GLU A 153 -12.64 8.27 4.56
CA GLU A 153 -13.17 8.52 5.89
C GLU A 153 -14.11 7.40 6.37
N ALA A 154 -14.83 6.75 5.45
CA ALA A 154 -15.54 5.51 5.74
C ALA A 154 -14.56 4.37 6.08
N LEU A 155 -13.41 4.33 5.39
CA LEU A 155 -12.37 3.33 5.60
C LEU A 155 -11.71 3.49 6.98
N HIS A 156 -11.35 4.71 7.36
CA HIS A 156 -10.80 5.02 8.68
C HIS A 156 -11.74 4.61 9.84
N ARG A 157 -13.05 4.65 9.61
CA ARG A 157 -14.07 4.24 10.61
C ARG A 157 -14.39 2.74 10.58
N SER A 158 -13.86 1.98 9.62
CA SER A 158 -14.21 0.57 9.41
C SER A 158 -13.22 -0.41 10.07
N GLY A 159 -13.74 -1.45 10.72
CA GLY A 159 -12.94 -2.49 11.35
C GLY A 159 -12.74 -3.75 10.48
N GLY A 160 -11.60 -4.42 10.65
CA GLY A 160 -11.37 -5.83 10.31
C GLY A 160 -11.73 -6.29 8.90
N LYS A 161 -12.90 -6.92 8.73
CA LYS A 161 -13.35 -7.49 7.44
C LYS A 161 -13.90 -6.42 6.49
N ALA A 162 -14.61 -5.43 7.03
CA ALA A 162 -15.13 -4.31 6.24
C ALA A 162 -14.00 -3.47 5.64
N TRP A 163 -12.85 -3.45 6.31
CA TRP A 163 -11.64 -2.79 5.83
C TRP A 163 -11.08 -3.38 4.54
N GLU A 164 -10.99 -4.71 4.42
CA GLU A 164 -10.44 -5.34 3.20
C GLU A 164 -11.37 -5.11 2.00
N ASP A 165 -12.69 -5.29 2.18
CA ASP A 165 -13.67 -5.03 1.11
C ASP A 165 -13.67 -3.56 0.67
N LEU A 166 -13.49 -2.63 1.62
CA LEU A 166 -13.47 -1.20 1.34
C LEU A 166 -12.12 -0.74 0.75
N LYS A 167 -11.02 -1.43 1.06
CA LYS A 167 -9.71 -1.20 0.46
C LYS A 167 -9.74 -1.44 -1.05
N ASP A 168 -10.36 -2.53 -1.50
CA ASP A 168 -10.51 -2.84 -2.94
C ASP A 168 -11.33 -1.76 -3.68
N GLY A 169 -12.38 -1.26 -3.02
CA GLY A 169 -13.19 -0.15 -3.53
C GLY A 169 -12.40 1.17 -3.64
N ILE A 170 -11.48 1.41 -2.70
CA ILE A 170 -10.59 2.57 -2.70
C ILE A 170 -9.48 2.44 -3.75
N GLU A 171 -8.88 1.27 -3.92
CA GLU A 171 -7.90 1.05 -4.99
C GLU A 171 -8.53 1.26 -6.38
N SER A 172 -9.76 0.78 -6.56
CA SER A 172 -10.54 0.99 -7.79
C SER A 172 -10.87 2.47 -8.03
N ALA A 173 -11.30 3.19 -6.97
CA ALA A 173 -11.58 4.62 -7.04
C ALA A 173 -10.31 5.43 -7.33
N TRP A 174 -9.18 5.10 -6.69
CA TRP A 174 -7.87 5.70 -6.91
C TRP A 174 -7.42 5.54 -8.37
N LYS A 175 -7.59 4.34 -8.94
CA LYS A 175 -7.26 4.06 -10.35
C LYS A 175 -8.09 4.93 -11.29
N SER A 176 -9.40 4.98 -11.10
CA SER A 176 -10.32 5.80 -11.93
C SER A 176 -9.99 7.30 -11.87
N LEU A 177 -9.67 7.79 -10.67
CA LEU A 177 -9.26 9.17 -10.47
C LEU A 177 -7.89 9.45 -11.14
N SER A 178 -6.91 8.54 -10.98
CA SER A 178 -5.60 8.64 -11.64
C SER A 178 -5.71 8.76 -13.15
N ASP A 179 -6.53 7.91 -13.76
CA ASP A 179 -6.68 7.86 -15.20
C ASP A 179 -7.43 9.10 -15.72
N SER A 180 -8.38 9.62 -14.95
CA SER A 180 -9.07 10.88 -15.26
C SER A 180 -8.10 12.08 -15.27
N ILE A 181 -7.19 12.16 -14.29
CA ILE A 181 -6.18 13.22 -14.21
C ILE A 181 -5.15 13.09 -15.33
N LYS A 182 -4.64 11.88 -15.60
CA LYS A 182 -3.73 11.64 -16.73
C LYS A 182 -4.37 12.06 -18.05
N SER A 183 -5.66 11.73 -18.24
CA SER A 183 -6.42 12.13 -19.42
C SER A 183 -6.53 13.66 -19.53
N ALA A 184 -6.90 14.35 -18.44
CA ALA A 184 -6.97 15.81 -18.41
C ALA A 184 -5.61 16.45 -18.73
N LYS A 185 -4.54 16.00 -18.07
CA LYS A 185 -3.17 16.47 -18.30
C LYS A 185 -2.68 16.24 -19.74
N SER A 186 -3.06 15.13 -20.36
CA SER A 186 -2.71 14.84 -21.77
C SER A 186 -3.44 15.75 -22.77
N LYS A 187 -4.66 16.17 -22.45
CA LYS A 187 -5.48 17.10 -23.27
C LYS A 187 -5.07 18.57 -23.10
N LEU A 188 -4.15 18.84 -22.17
CA LEU A 188 -3.61 20.15 -21.80
C LEU A 188 -2.18 20.38 -22.36
N LYS A 189 -1.63 19.42 -23.10
CA LYS A 189 -0.38 19.57 -23.84
C LYS A 189 -0.59 20.35 -25.13
#